data_AF-A0A6F9BT98-F1
#
_entry.id   AF-A0A6F9BT98-F1
#
_cell.length_a   1.000
_cell.length_b   1.000
_cell.length_c   1.000
_cell.angle_alpha   90.00
_cell.angle_beta   90.00
_cell.angle_gamma   90.00
#
_symmetry.space_group_name_H-M   'P 1'
#
loop_
_entity.id
_entity.type
_entity.pdbx_description
1 polymer ?
#
loop_
_entity_poly.entity_id
_entity_poly.type
_entity_poly.pdbx_seq_one_letter_code
_entity_poly.pdbx_strand_id
1 'polypeptide(L)'
;MEKGSNMKRVFERFYRGLKEKGWEFMWSERLGYILTCPSNLGTGLRAGVHVNLPHLSKKRGMGGVDSAAVGTTFDISNLARLGPAGSECD
;
A
#
# COMPACT_ATOMS: atom_id res chain seq x y z
N MET A 1 -5.67 0.52 -9.23
CA MET A 1 -6.66 1.43 -8.62
C MET A 1 -7.95 1.38 -9.43
N GLU A 2 -9.10 1.48 -8.78
CA GLU A 2 -10.40 1.69 -9.43
C GLU A 2 -11.37 2.34 -8.45
N LYS A 3 -12.48 2.89 -8.95
CA LYS A 3 -13.58 3.34 -8.08
C LYS A 3 -14.30 2.13 -7.48
N GLY A 4 -14.81 2.28 -6.26
CA GLY A 4 -15.47 1.19 -5.51
C GLY A 4 -14.51 0.44 -4.57
N SER A 5 -15.00 -0.64 -3.97
CA SER A 5 -14.32 -1.35 -2.86
C SER A 5 -13.79 -2.73 -3.22
N ASN A 6 -13.71 -3.09 -4.51
CA ASN A 6 -13.26 -4.42 -4.93
C ASN A 6 -11.72 -4.55 -4.85
N MET A 7 -11.21 -4.69 -3.62
CA MET A 7 -9.78 -4.81 -3.35
C MET A 7 -9.16 -6.06 -4.00
N LYS A 8 -9.90 -7.18 -4.05
CA LYS A 8 -9.44 -8.42 -4.69
C LYS A 8 -9.07 -8.21 -6.16
N ARG A 9 -9.98 -7.62 -6.95
CA ARG A 9 -9.74 -7.32 -8.36
C ARG A 9 -8.57 -6.35 -8.56
N VAL A 10 -8.43 -5.35 -7.68
CA VAL A 10 -7.31 -4.41 -7.72
C VAL A 10 -5.98 -5.13 -7.46
N PHE A 11 -5.95 -6.01 -6.46
CA PHE A 11 -4.78 -6.78 -6.08
C PHE A 11 -4.37 -7.78 -7.16
N GLU A 12 -5.31 -8.55 -7.72
CA GLU A 12 -5.06 -9.49 -8.82
C GLU A 12 -4.42 -8.80 -10.03
N ARG A 13 -4.93 -7.62 -10.39
CA ARG A 13 -4.35 -6.81 -11.49
C ARG A 13 -2.94 -6.32 -11.17
N PHE A 14 -2.67 -5.92 -9.93
CA PHE A 14 -1.32 -5.53 -9.49
C PHE A 14 -0.35 -6.71 -9.55
N TYR A 15 -0.74 -7.85 -8.98
CA TYR A 15 0.07 -9.07 -8.94
C TYR A 15 0.41 -9.59 -10.34
N ARG A 16 -0.56 -9.59 -11.25
CA ARG A 16 -0.32 -9.99 -12.64
C ARG A 16 0.74 -9.09 -13.31
N GLY A 17 0.64 -7.77 -13.12
CA GLY A 17 1.60 -6.82 -13.69
C GLY A 17 3.04 -6.97 -13.18
N LEU A 18 3.22 -7.54 -11.97
CA LEU A 18 4.56 -7.87 -11.45
C LEU A 18 5.18 -9.09 -12.15
N LYS A 19 4.37 -10.10 -12.49
CA LYS A 19 4.84 -11.35 -13.10
C LYS A 19 5.21 -11.24 -14.57
N GLU A 20 4.62 -10.29 -15.29
CA GLU A 20 4.73 -10.20 -16.75
C GLU A 20 6.11 -9.73 -17.26
N LYS A 21 6.99 -9.21 -16.38
CA LYS A 21 8.17 -8.45 -16.84
C LYS A 21 9.44 -9.27 -17.09
N GLY A 22 9.53 -10.53 -16.68
CA GLY A 22 10.70 -11.39 -16.95
C GLY A 22 12.01 -10.94 -16.27
N TRP A 23 11.95 -9.94 -15.39
CA TRP A 23 13.08 -9.46 -14.58
C TRP A 23 12.89 -9.90 -13.12
N GLU A 24 13.99 -10.17 -12.45
CA GLU A 24 13.98 -10.42 -11.00
C GLU A 24 14.06 -9.11 -10.21
N PHE A 25 13.45 -9.12 -9.03
CA PHE A 25 13.49 -8.00 -8.10
C PHE A 25 14.56 -8.21 -7.04
N MET A 26 15.22 -7.13 -6.65
CA MET A 26 16.20 -7.16 -5.56
C MET A 26 15.51 -7.51 -4.23
N TRP A 27 16.00 -8.55 -3.58
CA TRP A 27 15.44 -9.07 -2.33
C TRP A 27 16.56 -9.48 -1.36
N SER A 28 16.32 -9.33 -0.06
CA SER A 28 17.21 -9.81 1.00
C SER A 28 16.41 -10.48 2.12
N GLU A 29 17.02 -11.46 2.78
CA GLU A 29 16.38 -12.19 3.89
C GLU A 29 15.99 -11.26 5.04
N ARG A 30 16.84 -10.29 5.37
CA ARG A 30 16.60 -9.37 6.49
C ARG A 30 15.59 -8.27 6.18
N LEU A 31 15.56 -7.74 4.95
CA LEU A 31 14.81 -6.53 4.61
C LEU A 31 13.68 -6.76 3.60
N GLY A 32 13.52 -7.97 3.06
CA GLY A 32 12.58 -8.25 1.98
C GLY A 32 12.97 -7.55 0.68
N TYR A 33 11.98 -7.05 -0.07
CA TYR A 33 12.20 -6.31 -1.32
C TYR A 33 12.83 -4.95 -1.06
N ILE A 34 13.87 -4.65 -1.85
CA ILE A 34 14.63 -3.40 -1.71
C ILE A 34 14.00 -2.30 -2.56
N LEU A 35 13.73 -1.16 -1.92
CA LEU A 35 13.14 0.04 -2.54
C LEU A 35 13.96 1.27 -2.18
N THR A 36 13.76 2.35 -2.94
CA THR A 36 14.55 3.59 -2.82
C THR A 36 14.42 4.27 -1.47
N CYS A 37 13.23 4.23 -0.85
CA CYS A 37 12.99 4.80 0.48
C CYS A 37 13.00 3.68 1.54
N PRO A 38 13.77 3.82 2.63
CA PRO A 38 13.80 2.84 3.72
C PRO A 38 12.43 2.52 4.32
N SER A 39 11.48 3.48 4.30
CA SER A 39 10.13 3.28 4.84
C SER A 39 9.28 2.28 4.05
N ASN A 40 9.72 1.87 2.87
CA ASN A 40 8.96 0.99 1.99
C ASN A 40 9.54 -0.43 1.91
N LEU A 41 10.66 -0.71 2.57
CA LEU A 41 11.29 -2.05 2.59
C LEU A 41 10.31 -3.13 3.09
N GLY A 42 10.59 -4.39 2.71
CA GLY A 42 9.81 -5.56 3.11
C GLY A 42 8.92 -6.04 1.99
N THR A 43 7.60 -5.91 2.16
CA THR A 43 6.62 -6.30 1.13
C THR A 43 6.60 -5.35 -0.06
N GLY A 44 7.06 -4.11 0.10
CA GLY A 44 6.91 -3.04 -0.89
C GLY A 44 5.45 -2.64 -1.15
N LEU A 45 4.49 -3.15 -0.37
CA LEU A 45 3.06 -3.00 -0.62
C LEU A 45 2.44 -1.90 0.25
N ARG A 46 1.80 -0.92 -0.40
CA ARG A 46 0.87 0.02 0.21
C ARG A 46 -0.53 -0.21 -0.38
N ALA A 47 -1.35 -0.93 0.36
CA ALA A 47 -2.76 -1.13 0.05
C ALA A 47 -3.60 -0.17 0.89
N GLY A 48 -4.44 0.62 0.22
CA GLY A 48 -5.27 1.62 0.90
C GLY A 48 -6.51 2.02 0.12
N VAL A 49 -7.38 2.75 0.81
CA VAL A 49 -8.66 3.26 0.30
C VAL A 49 -8.80 4.73 0.61
N HIS A 50 -9.47 5.44 -0.29
CA HIS A 50 -10.01 6.76 0.01
C HIS A 50 -11.42 6.58 0.58
N VAL A 51 -11.62 6.92 1.84
CA VAL A 51 -12.88 6.69 2.56
C VAL A 51 -13.36 7.96 3.25
N ASN A 52 -14.66 8.24 3.15
CA ASN A 52 -15.31 9.37 3.80
C ASN A 52 -15.71 9.00 5.24
N LEU A 53 -15.10 9.65 6.23
CA LEU A 53 -15.32 9.44 7.66
C LEU A 53 -15.63 10.79 8.34
N PRO A 54 -16.89 11.26 8.31
CA PRO A 54 -17.25 12.61 8.76
C PRO A 54 -17.03 12.89 10.24
N HIS A 55 -16.92 11.84 11.06
CA HIS A 55 -16.75 11.95 12.51
C HIS A 55 -15.31 11.63 12.99
N LEU A 56 -14.39 11.32 12.07
CA LEU A 56 -13.00 11.04 12.43
C LEU A 56 -12.21 12.34 12.58
N SER A 57 -11.37 12.44 13.62
CA SER A 57 -10.52 13.61 13.85
C SER A 57 -9.61 13.91 12.65
N LYS A 58 -9.57 15.16 12.18
CA LYS A 58 -8.88 15.61 10.96
C LYS A 58 -7.34 15.61 11.09
N LYS A 59 -6.70 14.44 11.10
CA LYS A 59 -5.23 14.32 11.23
C LYS A 59 -4.47 13.94 9.94
N ARG A 60 -5.11 13.40 8.89
CA ARG A 60 -4.46 12.98 7.62
C ARG A 60 -5.37 13.18 6.41
N GLY A 61 -4.85 13.72 5.31
CA GLY A 61 -5.62 14.02 4.10
C GLY A 61 -5.34 13.14 2.87
N MET A 62 -6.11 13.37 1.81
CA MET A 62 -6.05 12.61 0.56
C MET A 62 -4.82 12.89 -0.32
N GLY A 63 -4.08 13.99 -0.07
CA GLY A 63 -2.92 14.36 -0.90
C GLY A 63 -1.63 13.59 -0.59
N GLY A 64 -1.67 12.63 0.34
CA GLY A 64 -0.51 11.85 0.76
C GLY A 64 -0.13 12.07 2.22
N VAL A 65 1.02 11.52 2.61
CA VAL A 65 1.44 11.40 4.02
C VAL A 65 1.58 12.74 4.75
N ASP A 66 1.84 13.82 4.02
CA ASP A 66 2.04 15.18 4.55
C ASP A 66 0.89 16.14 4.19
N SER A 67 -0.18 15.66 3.55
CA SER A 67 -1.30 16.52 3.16
C SER A 67 -2.32 16.63 4.27
N ALA A 68 -2.75 17.86 4.55
CA ALA A 68 -3.88 18.12 5.44
C ALA A 68 -5.17 17.52 4.87
N ALA A 69 -6.07 17.07 5.75
CA ALA A 69 -7.38 16.58 5.37
C ALA A 69 -8.24 17.74 4.84
N VAL A 70 -8.55 17.71 3.55
CA VAL A 70 -9.57 18.57 2.95
C VAL A 70 -10.90 17.81 2.95
N GLY A 71 -11.88 18.34 3.69
CA GLY A 71 -13.17 17.68 3.88
C GLY A 71 -13.12 16.55 4.91
N THR A 72 -13.81 15.46 4.61
CA THR A 72 -14.02 14.31 5.51
C THR A 72 -13.51 13.00 4.91
N THR A 73 -12.78 13.06 3.80
CA THR A 73 -12.23 11.86 3.14
C THR A 73 -10.75 11.70 3.46
N PHE A 74 -10.36 10.47 3.81
CA PHE A 74 -9.04 10.10 4.30
C PHE A 74 -8.43 9.04 3.38
N ASP A 75 -7.11 9.12 3.14
CA ASP A 75 -6.33 8.00 2.62
C ASP A 75 -5.91 7.11 3.79
N ILE A 76 -6.45 5.89 3.85
CA ILE A 76 -6.15 4.90 4.88
C ILE A 76 -5.46 3.71 4.21
N SER A 77 -4.26 3.38 4.68
CA SER A 77 -3.47 2.26 4.17
C SER A 77 -2.82 1.46 5.29
N ASN A 78 -2.44 0.21 5.02
CA ASN A 78 -1.66 -0.61 5.95
C ASN A 78 -0.38 0.12 6.40
N LEU A 79 -0.07 0.04 7.68
CA LEU A 79 1.14 0.64 8.27
C LEU A 79 2.35 -0.29 8.12
N ALA A 80 2.14 -1.59 8.29
CA ALA A 80 3.20 -2.59 8.20
C ALA A 80 3.76 -2.69 6.78
N ARG A 81 5.10 -2.69 6.70
CA ARG A 81 5.89 -2.83 5.46
C ARG A 81 6.90 -3.95 5.62
N LEU A 82 7.62 -3.93 6.74
CA LEU A 82 8.52 -4.98 7.23
C LEU A 82 7.75 -6.00 8.08
N GLY A 83 8.07 -7.29 7.90
CA GLY A 83 7.43 -8.43 8.56
C GLY A 83 7.93 -9.74 7.92
N PRO A 84 7.65 -10.92 8.53
CA PRO A 84 8.10 -12.19 7.98
C PRO A 84 7.66 -12.33 6.52
N ALA A 85 8.63 -12.57 5.64
CA ALA A 85 8.37 -12.81 4.24
C ALA A 85 7.53 -14.08 4.10
N GLY A 86 6.24 -13.93 3.79
CA GLY A 86 5.39 -15.04 3.35
C GLY A 86 4.34 -15.59 4.31
N SER A 87 3.82 -14.83 5.30
CA SER A 87 2.75 -15.37 6.17
C SER A 87 1.49 -14.50 6.34
N GLU A 88 1.34 -13.40 5.61
CA GLU A 88 0.14 -12.54 5.72
C GLU A 88 -0.49 -12.15 4.36
N CYS A 89 -0.06 -12.78 3.26
CA CYS A 89 -0.58 -12.49 1.92
C CYS A 89 -0.81 -13.76 1.08
N ASP A 90 -1.21 -14.86 1.73
CA ASP A 90 -1.83 -16.03 1.08
C ASP A 90 -3.34 -16.06 1.37
#